data_AF-C7MBS9-F1
#
_entry.id   AF-C7MBS9-F1
#
_cell.length_a   1.000
_cell.length_b   1.000
_cell.length_c   1.000
_cell.angle_alpha   90.00
_cell.angle_beta   90.00
_cell.angle_gamma   90.00
#
_symmetry.space_group_name_H-M   'P 1'
#
loop_
_entity.id
_entity.type
_entity.pdbx_description
1 polymer ?
#
loop_
_entity_poly.entity_id
_entity_poly.type
_entity_poly.pdbx_seq_one_letter_code
_entity_poly.pdbx_strand_id
1 'polypeptide(L)'
;MSTAITLDAVTVNAPDALALAGFYAEITGGTARGDARFATVRTPGTEIGFQQVDGFRPPSWPSGDPPMQIHLDFLVDDLTAAEPRVLAAGATRYAAQSNADHCLVCADPVGHPFCLTLWDGARALAEADGSDASSTGVGPARQ
;
A
#
# COMPACT_ATOMS: atom_id res chain seq x y z
N MET A 1 -30.89 5.15 14.38
CA MET A 1 -29.48 5.56 14.18
C MET A 1 -28.62 4.42 14.69
N SER A 2 -27.75 3.85 13.86
CA SER A 2 -26.81 2.81 14.29
C SER A 2 -25.64 3.47 15.03
N THR A 3 -25.12 2.82 16.06
CA THR A 3 -23.90 3.25 16.79
C THR A 3 -22.65 2.50 16.33
N ALA A 4 -22.74 1.78 15.20
CA ALA A 4 -21.62 1.03 14.66
C ALA A 4 -20.49 1.97 14.19
N ILE A 5 -19.26 1.64 14.56
CA ILE A 5 -18.03 2.31 14.10
C ILE A 5 -17.40 1.40 13.05
N THR A 6 -17.16 1.94 11.86
CA THR A 6 -16.53 1.22 10.73
C THR A 6 -15.32 2.01 10.25
N LEU A 7 -14.23 1.32 9.93
CA LEU A 7 -13.08 1.92 9.27
C LEU A 7 -13.45 2.27 7.83
N ASP A 8 -13.19 3.51 7.42
CA ASP A 8 -13.48 4.00 6.07
C ASP A 8 -12.22 4.06 5.20
N ALA A 9 -11.23 4.85 5.62
CA ALA A 9 -9.97 5.03 4.90
C ALA A 9 -8.80 5.31 5.85
N VAL A 10 -7.58 5.04 5.38
CA VAL A 10 -6.35 5.58 5.98
C VAL A 10 -6.01 6.87 5.22
N THR A 11 -5.72 7.96 5.94
CA THR A 11 -5.39 9.26 5.34
C THR A 11 -3.97 9.68 5.69
N VAL A 12 -3.24 10.18 4.69
CA VAL A 12 -1.91 10.78 4.86
C VAL A 12 -1.91 12.25 4.48
N ASN A 13 -1.00 13.02 5.06
CA ASN A 13 -0.85 14.45 4.74
C ASN A 13 -0.04 14.61 3.45
N ALA A 14 -0.34 15.60 2.63
CA ALA A 14 0.40 15.87 1.40
C ALA A 14 0.54 17.39 1.17
N PRO A 15 1.63 17.85 0.53
CA PRO A 15 1.77 19.22 0.07
C PRO A 15 0.98 19.49 -1.22
N ASP A 16 0.55 18.43 -1.93
CA ASP A 16 -0.42 18.48 -3.03
C ASP A 16 -1.25 17.20 -3.01
N ALA A 17 -2.48 17.29 -2.51
CA ALA A 17 -3.36 16.14 -2.36
C ALA A 17 -3.74 15.49 -3.70
N LEU A 18 -4.00 16.29 -4.74
CA LEU A 18 -4.42 15.78 -6.05
C LEU A 18 -3.29 15.11 -6.80
N ALA A 19 -2.09 15.71 -6.78
CA ALA A 19 -0.91 15.12 -7.41
C ALA A 19 -0.58 13.77 -6.78
N LEU A 20 -0.62 13.68 -5.45
CA LEU A 20 -0.32 12.44 -4.76
C LEU A 20 -1.38 11.35 -5.00
N ALA A 21 -2.67 11.73 -5.01
CA ALA A 21 -3.73 10.81 -5.41
C ALA A 21 -3.53 10.31 -6.86
N GLY A 22 -3.07 11.17 -7.77
CA GLY A 22 -2.72 10.79 -9.15
C GLY A 22 -1.66 9.68 -9.20
N PHE A 23 -0.56 9.85 -8.44
CA PHE A 23 0.49 8.83 -8.32
C PHE A 23 -0.07 7.48 -7.83
N TYR A 24 -0.84 7.48 -6.75
CA TYR A 24 -1.38 6.24 -6.19
C TYR A 24 -2.41 5.59 -7.12
N ALA A 25 -3.22 6.36 -7.85
CA ALA A 25 -4.11 5.84 -8.88
C ALA A 25 -3.33 5.17 -10.02
N GLU A 26 -2.21 5.75 -10.46
CA GLU A 26 -1.36 5.19 -11.51
C GLU A 26 -0.76 3.84 -11.11
N ILE A 27 -0.16 3.73 -9.92
CA ILE A 27 0.53 2.49 -9.52
C ILE A 27 -0.46 1.37 -9.16
N THR A 28 -1.67 1.71 -8.70
CA THR A 28 -2.68 0.72 -8.28
C THR A 28 -3.71 0.40 -9.35
N GLY A 29 -3.82 1.21 -10.41
CA GLY A 29 -4.97 1.19 -11.33
C GLY A 29 -6.28 1.67 -10.69
N GLY A 30 -6.20 2.30 -9.51
CA GLY A 30 -7.33 2.85 -8.79
C GLY A 30 -7.92 4.11 -9.43
N THR A 31 -9.00 4.63 -8.86
CA THR A 31 -9.63 5.88 -9.31
C THR A 31 -9.40 6.98 -8.28
N ALA A 32 -8.68 8.04 -8.69
CA ALA A 32 -8.53 9.26 -7.90
C ALA A 32 -9.77 10.16 -8.01
N ARG A 33 -10.19 10.76 -6.90
CA ARG A 33 -11.26 11.77 -6.82
C ARG A 33 -10.92 12.81 -5.74
N GLY A 34 -11.35 14.06 -5.90
CA GLY A 34 -11.16 15.07 -4.86
C GLY A 34 -10.99 16.48 -5.39
N ASP A 35 -10.49 17.35 -4.51
CA ASP A 35 -10.13 18.73 -4.79
C ASP A 35 -8.76 19.09 -4.16
N ALA A 36 -8.36 20.35 -4.26
CA ALA A 36 -7.07 20.83 -3.76
C ALA A 36 -6.90 20.76 -2.22
N ARG A 37 -7.95 20.44 -1.46
CA ARG A 37 -7.89 20.30 0.00
C ARG A 37 -7.85 18.83 0.42
N PHE A 38 -8.50 17.96 -0.34
CA PHE A 38 -8.59 16.55 -0.01
C PHE A 38 -8.84 15.72 -1.26
N ALA A 39 -8.12 14.61 -1.39
CA ALA A 39 -8.32 13.65 -2.46
C ALA A 39 -8.29 12.23 -1.92
N THR A 40 -8.89 11.30 -2.66
CA THR A 40 -8.86 9.87 -2.34
C THR A 40 -8.52 9.05 -3.57
N VAL A 41 -7.94 7.88 -3.34
CA VAL A 41 -7.79 6.82 -4.34
C VAL A 41 -8.54 5.60 -3.85
N ARG A 42 -9.52 5.17 -4.65
CA ARG A 42 -10.28 3.96 -4.38
C ARG A 42 -9.73 2.79 -5.19
N THR A 43 -9.41 1.71 -4.50
CA THR A 43 -9.08 0.40 -5.06
C THR A 43 -10.17 -0.61 -4.68
N PRO A 44 -10.20 -1.82 -5.28
CA PRO A 44 -11.11 -2.86 -4.82
C PRO A 44 -10.86 -3.20 -3.34
N GLY A 45 -11.80 -2.84 -2.46
CA GLY A 45 -11.76 -3.19 -1.04
C GLY A 45 -10.98 -2.24 -0.14
N THR A 46 -10.41 -1.14 -0.65
CA THR A 46 -9.67 -0.16 0.18
C THR A 46 -9.78 1.26 -0.39
N GLU A 47 -9.67 2.25 0.47
CA GLU A 47 -9.53 3.65 0.10
C GLU A 47 -8.37 4.29 0.86
N ILE A 48 -7.58 5.10 0.14
CA ILE A 48 -6.51 5.91 0.70
C ILE A 48 -6.90 7.38 0.54
N GLY A 49 -6.84 8.15 1.62
CA GLY A 49 -7.06 9.59 1.64
C GLY A 49 -5.77 10.39 1.65
N PHE A 50 -5.82 11.58 1.07
CA PHE A 50 -4.72 12.53 0.97
C PHE A 50 -5.22 13.90 1.40
N GLN A 51 -4.70 14.42 2.51
CA GLN A 51 -5.08 15.71 3.07
C GLN A 51 -4.04 16.77 2.73
N GLN A 52 -4.48 17.89 2.14
CA GLN A 52 -3.63 19.04 1.89
C GLN A 52 -3.16 19.65 3.22
N VAL A 53 -1.84 19.76 3.41
CA VAL A 53 -1.24 20.37 4.61
C VAL A 53 -0.11 21.32 4.22
N ASP A 54 -0.25 22.57 4.64
CA ASP A 54 0.81 23.57 4.56
C ASP A 54 1.95 23.20 5.52
N GLY A 55 3.20 23.35 5.07
CA GLY A 55 4.38 23.02 5.87
C GLY A 55 4.61 21.51 6.07
N PHE A 56 4.07 20.68 5.17
CA PHE A 56 4.33 19.25 5.14
C PHE A 56 5.85 18.96 5.22
N ARG A 57 6.23 18.11 6.18
CA ARG A 57 7.59 17.57 6.29
C ARG A 57 7.53 16.07 5.97
N PRO A 58 8.25 15.59 4.93
CA PRO A 58 8.28 14.18 4.60
C PRO A 58 8.77 13.33 5.77
N PRO A 59 8.06 12.25 6.14
CA PRO A 59 8.61 11.29 7.09
C PRO A 59 9.78 10.54 6.46
N SER A 60 10.76 10.17 7.28
CA SER A 60 11.95 9.42 6.84
C SER A 60 12.01 8.03 7.45
N TRP A 61 12.63 7.11 6.71
CA TRP A 61 12.89 5.73 7.10
C TRP A 61 14.35 5.35 6.72
N PRO A 62 15.05 4.47 7.46
CA PRO A 62 14.62 3.70 8.65
C PRO A 62 14.63 4.50 9.96
N SER A 63 15.26 5.67 9.95
CA SER A 63 15.28 6.61 11.06
C SER A 63 15.16 8.04 10.53
N GLY A 64 14.71 8.96 11.38
CA GLY A 64 14.83 10.40 11.17
C GLY A 64 13.70 11.20 11.83
N ASP A 65 13.53 12.45 11.42
CA ASP A 65 12.67 13.44 12.08
C ASP A 65 11.87 14.25 11.03
N PRO A 66 10.55 13.96 10.86
CA PRO A 66 9.78 12.99 11.63
C PRO A 66 10.04 11.56 11.14
N PRO A 67 9.99 10.55 12.03
CA PRO A 67 10.10 9.16 11.61
C PRO A 67 8.80 8.71 10.92
N MET A 68 8.91 7.68 10.07
CA MET A 68 7.76 6.95 9.55
C MET A 68 6.85 6.45 10.69
N GLN A 69 5.54 6.66 10.56
CA GLN A 69 4.54 6.27 11.57
C GLN A 69 3.54 5.22 11.08
N ILE A 70 3.43 5.05 9.76
CA ILE A 70 2.46 4.16 9.11
C ILE A 70 3.17 3.28 8.08
N HIS A 71 2.62 2.11 7.83
CA HIS A 71 2.97 1.26 6.70
C HIS A 71 1.84 1.31 5.67
N LEU A 72 2.19 1.61 4.42
CA LEU A 72 1.33 1.43 3.26
C LEU A 72 1.95 0.33 2.40
N ASP A 73 1.32 -0.84 2.41
CA ASP A 73 1.86 -2.03 1.75
C ASP A 73 1.00 -2.38 0.52
N PHE A 74 1.65 -2.51 -0.63
CA PHE A 74 1.03 -2.85 -1.90
C PHE A 74 1.47 -4.25 -2.31
N LEU A 75 0.52 -5.18 -2.34
CA LEU A 75 0.76 -6.56 -2.75
C LEU A 75 1.10 -6.62 -4.24
N VAL A 76 2.19 -7.31 -4.57
CA VAL A 76 2.61 -7.58 -5.95
C VAL A 76 3.02 -9.05 -6.09
N ASP A 77 2.98 -9.57 -7.30
CA ASP A 77 3.42 -10.94 -7.59
C ASP A 77 4.93 -11.02 -7.89
N ASP A 78 5.53 -9.90 -8.33
CA ASP A 78 6.93 -9.82 -8.73
C ASP A 78 7.50 -8.43 -8.43
N LEU A 79 8.42 -8.36 -7.46
CA LEU A 79 9.10 -7.12 -7.07
C LEU A 79 9.96 -6.55 -8.19
N THR A 80 10.61 -7.40 -9.00
CA THR A 80 11.50 -7.00 -10.10
C THR A 80 10.70 -6.34 -11.22
N ALA A 81 9.49 -6.84 -11.49
CA ALA A 81 8.60 -6.26 -12.49
C ALA A 81 7.87 -5.01 -11.97
N ALA A 82 7.53 -4.96 -10.68
CA ALA A 82 6.77 -3.86 -10.09
C ALA A 82 7.63 -2.62 -9.81
N GLU A 83 8.88 -2.78 -9.39
CA GLU A 83 9.75 -1.64 -9.04
C GLU A 83 9.91 -0.63 -10.17
N PRO A 84 10.28 -1.01 -11.42
CA PRO A 84 10.43 -0.04 -12.50
C PRO A 84 9.15 0.78 -12.78
N ARG A 85 7.97 0.20 -12.52
CA ARG A 85 6.69 0.89 -12.72
C ARG A 85 6.50 2.02 -11.69
N VAL A 86 6.76 1.75 -10.42
CA VAL A 86 6.61 2.80 -9.39
C VAL A 86 7.67 3.88 -9.51
N LEU A 87 8.89 3.53 -9.92
CA LEU A 87 9.95 4.49 -10.20
C LEU A 87 9.61 5.39 -11.39
N ALA A 88 9.03 4.82 -12.46
CA ALA A 88 8.57 5.59 -13.62
C ALA A 88 7.43 6.57 -13.27
N ALA A 89 6.58 6.21 -12.30
CA ALA A 89 5.52 7.06 -11.78
C ALA A 89 6.03 8.16 -10.82
N GLY A 90 7.32 8.16 -10.45
CA GLY A 90 7.95 9.20 -9.63
C GLY A 90 8.30 8.78 -8.20
N ALA A 91 8.20 7.50 -7.86
CA ALA A 91 8.73 6.99 -6.60
C ALA A 91 10.27 6.97 -6.61
N THR A 92 10.87 6.88 -5.43
CA THR A 92 12.30 6.62 -5.25
C THR A 92 12.53 5.40 -4.37
N ARG A 93 13.58 4.61 -4.63
CA ARG A 93 13.93 3.46 -3.79
C ARG A 93 14.78 3.92 -2.60
N TYR A 94 14.48 3.44 -1.40
CA TYR A 94 15.39 3.62 -0.27
C TYR A 94 16.64 2.75 -0.41
N ALA A 95 17.80 3.26 0.04
CA ALA A 95 19.05 2.49 0.04
C ALA A 95 19.04 1.36 1.08
N ALA A 96 18.49 1.63 2.27
CA ALA A 96 18.28 0.59 3.27
C ALA A 96 17.15 -0.34 2.81
N GLN A 97 17.33 -1.66 2.95
CA GLN A 97 16.32 -2.67 2.61
C GLN A 97 16.45 -3.82 3.62
N SER A 98 15.60 -3.83 4.64
CA SER A 98 15.69 -4.81 5.73
C SER A 98 15.16 -6.20 5.35
N ASN A 99 14.34 -6.30 4.29
CA ASN A 99 13.69 -7.53 3.88
C ASN A 99 13.52 -7.62 2.35
N ALA A 100 14.60 -7.38 1.60
CA ALA A 100 14.59 -7.21 0.15
C ALA A 100 14.03 -8.42 -0.64
N ASP A 101 14.08 -9.63 -0.07
CA ASP A 101 13.55 -10.84 -0.70
C ASP A 101 12.02 -10.92 -0.69
N HIS A 102 11.37 -10.17 0.20
CA HIS A 102 9.92 -10.17 0.38
C HIS A 102 9.28 -8.80 0.17
N CYS A 103 10.05 -7.72 0.26
CA CYS A 103 9.53 -6.36 0.18
C CYS A 103 10.59 -5.36 -0.32
N LEU A 104 10.14 -4.38 -1.09
CA LEU A 104 10.91 -3.20 -1.46
C LEU A 104 10.33 -1.95 -0.80
N VAL A 105 11.16 -1.24 -0.02
CA VAL A 105 10.78 0.04 0.58
C VAL A 105 11.11 1.19 -0.37
N CYS A 106 10.09 1.94 -0.75
CA CYS A 106 10.16 3.10 -1.64
C CYS A 106 9.60 4.34 -0.95
N ALA A 107 9.93 5.52 -1.44
CA ALA A 107 9.28 6.78 -1.09
C ALA A 107 8.38 7.21 -2.25
N ASP A 108 7.16 7.64 -1.96
CA ASP A 108 6.29 8.30 -2.94
C ASP A 108 6.89 9.66 -3.39
N PRO A 109 6.28 10.38 -4.35
CA PRO A 109 6.82 11.64 -4.85
C PRO A 109 6.98 12.75 -3.80
N VAL A 110 6.31 12.64 -2.64
CA VAL A 110 6.41 13.60 -1.54
C VAL A 110 7.19 13.04 -0.35
N GLY A 111 7.64 11.79 -0.42
CA GLY A 111 8.55 11.16 0.52
C GLY A 111 7.90 10.20 1.52
N HIS A 112 6.60 9.89 1.45
CA HIS A 112 6.04 8.86 2.33
C HIS A 112 6.66 7.50 2.02
N PRO A 113 7.20 6.78 3.01
CA PRO A 113 7.59 5.42 2.81
C PRO A 113 6.39 4.52 2.53
N PHE A 114 6.52 3.65 1.54
CA PHE A 114 5.58 2.57 1.24
C PHE A 114 6.34 1.32 0.80
N CYS A 115 5.67 0.18 0.84
CA CYS A 115 6.25 -1.11 0.51
C CYS A 115 5.59 -1.71 -0.74
N LEU A 116 6.37 -2.23 -1.67
CA LEU A 116 5.91 -3.31 -2.55
C LEU A 116 6.19 -4.62 -1.84
N THR A 117 5.20 -5.47 -1.63
CA THR A 117 5.33 -6.68 -0.81
C THR A 117 4.83 -7.92 -1.54
N LEU A 118 5.51 -9.04 -1.35
CA LEU A 118 5.02 -10.38 -1.72
C LEU A 118 4.17 -11.01 -0.60
N TRP A 119 4.10 -10.35 0.56
CA TRP A 119 3.41 -10.85 1.73
C TRP A 119 1.93 -10.50 1.69
N ASP A 120 1.11 -11.48 1.33
CA ASP A 120 -0.33 -11.43 1.60
C ASP A 120 -0.58 -11.78 3.07
N GLY A 121 -0.80 -10.74 3.89
CA GLY A 121 -1.04 -10.90 5.32
C GLY A 121 -2.27 -11.76 5.63
N ALA A 122 -3.31 -11.73 4.80
CA ALA A 122 -4.50 -12.56 5.01
C ALA A 122 -4.18 -14.04 4.76
N ARG A 123 -3.45 -14.34 3.67
CA ARG A 123 -3.01 -15.70 3.37
C ARG A 123 -2.04 -16.23 4.42
N ALA A 124 -1.06 -15.43 4.83
CA ALA A 124 -0.06 -15.85 5.80
C ALA A 124 -0.65 -16.10 7.20
N LEU A 125 -1.64 -15.29 7.62
CA LEU A 125 -2.35 -15.53 8.88
C LEU A 125 -3.21 -16.80 8.79
N ALA A 126 -3.90 -17.04 7.67
CA ALA A 126 -4.68 -18.25 7.47
C ALA A 126 -3.82 -19.54 7.47
N GLU A 127 -2.63 -19.48 6.87
CA GLU A 127 -1.62 -20.55 6.89
C GLU A 127 -1.08 -20.79 8.31
N ALA A 128 -0.80 -19.71 9.07
CA ALA A 128 -0.34 -19.80 10.46
C ALA A 128 -1.42 -20.39 11.38
N ASP A 129 -2.69 -20.09 11.12
CA ASP A 129 -3.83 -20.62 11.87
C ASP A 129 -4.24 -22.05 11.44
N GLY A 130 -3.54 -22.65 10.46
CA GLY A 130 -3.78 -24.02 9.99
C GLY A 130 -5.10 -24.23 9.23
N SER A 131 -5.68 -23.14 8.71
CA SER A 131 -6.98 -23.15 8.03
C SER A 131 -6.82 -23.14 6.50
N ASP A 132 -6.19 -24.16 5.95
CA ASP A 132 -6.20 -24.36 4.49
C ASP A 132 -7.56 -24.95 4.06
N ALA A 133 -8.42 -24.08 3.51
CA ALA A 133 -9.66 -24.47 2.85
C ALA A 133 -9.38 -24.99 1.42
N SER A 134 -8.52 -25.99 1.26
CA SER A 134 -8.34 -26.68 -0.02
C SER A 134 -8.08 -28.18 0.13
N SER A 135 -9.10 -28.92 0.57
CA SER A 135 -9.18 -30.36 0.29
C SER A 135 -10.15 -30.65 -0.86
N THR A 136 -9.77 -30.28 -2.09
CA THR A 136 -10.30 -30.98 -3.27
C THR A 136 -9.55 -32.29 -3.43
N GLY A 137 -9.90 -33.28 -2.62
CA GLY A 137 -9.47 -34.67 -2.77
C GLY A 137 -10.46 -35.44 -3.63
N VAL A 138 -10.29 -35.39 -4.96
CA VAL A 138 -10.84 -36.41 -5.86
C VAL A 138 -10.10 -37.73 -5.56
N GLY A 139 -10.75 -38.65 -4.88
CA GLY A 139 -10.32 -40.05 -4.78
C GLY A 139 -10.90 -40.86 -5.94
N PRO A 140 -10.13 -41.73 -6.62
CA PRO A 140 -10.58 -42.37 -7.84
C PRO A 140 -11.60 -43.49 -7.55
N ALA A 141 -12.56 -43.62 -8.47
CA ALA A 141 -13.33 -44.83 -8.62
C ALA A 141 -12.41 -46.00 -9.00
N ARG A 142 -12.59 -47.16 -8.37
CA ARG A 142 -12.52 -48.47 -9.03
C ARG A 142 -12.99 -49.62 -8.11
N GLN A 143 -14.03 -50.28 -8.64
CA GLN A 143 -14.41 -51.70 -8.61
C GLN A 143 -14.59 -52.40 -7.27
#